data_AF-A0A6P0HDH9-F1
#
_entry.id   AF-A0A6P0HDH9-F1
#
_cell.length_a   1.000
_cell.length_b   1.000
_cell.length_c   1.000
_cell.angle_alpha   90.00
_cell.angle_beta   90.00
_cell.angle_gamma   90.00
#
_symmetry.space_group_name_H-M   'P 1'
#
loop_
_entity.id
_entity.type
_entity.pdbx_description
1 polymer ?
#
loop_
_entity_poly.entity_id
_entity_poly.type
_entity_poly.pdbx_seq_one_letter_code
_entity_poly.pdbx_strand_id
1 'polypeptide(L)'
;MTRPTRVQVHVVEATDDAGLRTFWEIERASVTDTDPDAPHRTFEALRATRDAWGEGEDGVHLIARDDRGDVAGVAEMCWPLDDNEHLVEADIHVLPRHRREGVGRLLWEAVVERTRAMGRTTVALEIIAPVDGAAPGLAFVDGMGIPTVHVEEHLRLPVPVDADHLARLAEQALAASSGYEVVTWVDRCPDEHVEAFCAMRTRMNQDVPRGEADVEPTVMTPERLRRDEDRRRAADYTVITAAVRRVEDGEMAGYTVLVLQPDDTAVYQGDTLVMPEHRGRRLGTLLKVTTLELLADDYPERTSVHTWVSTDNAAMQAVNRAFGFVLVDRAHMIEARVDG
;
A
#
# COMPACT_ATOMS: atom_id res chain seq x y z
N MET A 1 -37.21 -11.50 25.42
CA MET A 1 -36.61 -11.53 24.08
C MET A 1 -36.15 -10.12 23.76
N THR A 2 -34.84 -9.88 23.77
CA THR A 2 -34.24 -8.59 23.44
C THR A 2 -34.46 -8.32 21.95
N ARG A 3 -34.95 -7.14 21.58
CA ARG A 3 -35.02 -6.72 20.17
C ARG A 3 -33.60 -6.81 19.58
N PRO A 4 -33.40 -7.37 18.38
CA PRO A 4 -32.10 -7.27 17.73
C PRO A 4 -31.76 -5.79 17.57
N THR A 5 -30.59 -5.38 18.02
CA THR A 5 -30.12 -4.00 17.92
C THR A 5 -30.02 -3.63 16.44
N ARG A 6 -30.69 -2.55 16.01
CA ARG A 6 -30.59 -2.10 14.63
C ARG A 6 -29.29 -1.33 14.48
N VAL A 7 -28.53 -1.65 13.44
CA VAL A 7 -27.30 -0.95 13.06
C VAL A 7 -27.59 -0.08 11.84
N GLN A 8 -27.08 1.14 11.83
CA GLN A 8 -27.22 2.11 10.74
C GLN A 8 -25.83 2.61 10.32
N VAL A 9 -25.64 2.81 9.02
CA VAL A 9 -24.38 3.31 8.45
C VAL A 9 -24.55 4.78 8.09
N HIS A 10 -23.61 5.62 8.54
CA HIS A 10 -23.59 7.05 8.28
C HIS A 10 -22.23 7.48 7.72
N VAL A 11 -22.22 8.56 6.95
CA VAL A 11 -20.98 9.22 6.51
C VAL A 11 -20.38 10.00 7.66
N VAL A 12 -19.06 9.95 7.78
CA VAL A 12 -18.30 10.90 8.59
C VAL A 12 -18.13 12.16 7.74
N GLU A 13 -18.84 13.21 8.12
CA GLU A 13 -18.74 14.50 7.43
C GLU A 13 -17.31 15.03 7.51
N ALA A 14 -16.86 15.77 6.49
CA ALA A 14 -15.49 16.31 6.44
C ALA A 14 -15.12 17.20 7.64
N THR A 15 -16.13 17.80 8.29
CA THR A 15 -15.97 18.64 9.49
C THR A 15 -16.07 17.87 10.82
N ASP A 16 -16.38 16.58 10.78
CA ASP A 16 -16.58 15.73 11.96
C ASP A 16 -15.28 15.04 12.40
N ASP A 17 -14.39 15.80 13.04
CA ASP A 17 -13.12 15.30 13.56
C ASP A 17 -13.29 14.24 14.67
N ALA A 18 -14.38 14.31 15.44
CA ALA A 18 -14.70 13.32 16.47
C ALA A 18 -15.15 11.99 15.84
N GLY A 19 -15.94 12.05 14.78
CA GLY A 19 -16.27 10.92 13.93
C GLY A 19 -15.03 10.29 13.32
N LEU A 20 -14.13 11.10 12.74
CA LEU A 20 -12.88 10.59 12.16
C LEU A 20 -11.98 9.92 13.22
N ARG A 21 -11.90 10.49 14.42
CA ARG A 21 -11.15 9.86 15.52
C ARG A 21 -11.76 8.53 15.93
N THR A 22 -13.09 8.46 15.99
CA THR A 22 -13.80 7.20 16.26
C THR A 22 -13.52 6.19 15.15
N PHE A 23 -13.48 6.62 13.88
CA PHE A 23 -13.14 5.76 12.75
C PHE A 23 -11.76 5.12 12.94
N TRP A 24 -10.75 5.96 13.20
CA TRP A 24 -9.37 5.53 13.42
C TRP A 24 -9.22 4.51 14.56
N GLU A 25 -9.89 4.75 15.69
CA GLU A 25 -9.85 3.83 16.83
C GLU A 25 -10.39 2.43 16.48
N ILE A 26 -11.44 2.37 15.65
CA ILE A 26 -12.08 1.11 15.25
C ILE A 26 -11.26 0.37 14.20
N GLU A 27 -10.74 1.09 13.20
CA GLU A 27 -9.78 0.54 12.23
C GLU A 27 -8.60 -0.11 12.95
N ARG A 28 -7.91 0.66 13.79
CA ARG A 28 -6.76 0.19 14.57
C ARG A 28 -7.12 -1.01 15.42
N ALA A 29 -8.24 -0.97 16.15
CA ALA A 29 -8.68 -2.09 16.98
C ALA A 29 -9.04 -3.35 16.17
N SER A 30 -9.54 -3.19 14.94
CA SER A 30 -9.84 -4.31 14.05
C SER A 30 -8.58 -4.93 13.46
N VAL A 31 -7.62 -4.10 13.04
CA VAL A 31 -6.34 -4.54 12.45
C VAL A 31 -5.48 -5.24 13.50
N THR A 32 -5.38 -4.66 14.70
CA THR A 32 -4.52 -5.16 15.78
C THR A 32 -5.14 -6.31 16.61
N ASP A 33 -6.38 -6.72 16.33
CA ASP A 33 -7.04 -7.84 17.02
C ASP A 33 -6.35 -9.17 16.75
N THR A 34 -5.94 -9.41 15.50
CA THR A 34 -5.28 -10.66 15.09
C THR A 34 -3.77 -10.58 15.16
N ASP A 35 -3.20 -9.40 14.89
CA ASP A 35 -1.77 -9.16 14.94
C ASP A 35 -1.50 -7.81 15.64
N PRO A 36 -1.08 -7.82 16.92
CA PRO A 36 -0.78 -6.60 17.67
C PRO A 36 0.32 -5.73 17.04
N ASP A 37 1.18 -6.33 16.21
CA ASP A 37 2.29 -5.68 15.52
C ASP A 37 1.92 -5.30 14.08
N ALA A 38 0.67 -5.51 13.67
CA ALA A 38 0.19 -5.14 12.34
C ALA A 38 0.40 -3.63 12.09
N PRO A 39 0.98 -3.26 10.95
CA PRO A 39 1.15 -1.86 10.61
C PRO A 39 -0.20 -1.14 10.57
N HIS A 40 -0.24 0.07 11.12
CA HIS A 40 -1.45 0.89 11.17
C HIS A 40 -1.08 2.37 11.14
N ARG A 41 -1.92 3.18 10.48
CA ARG A 41 -1.70 4.62 10.36
C ARG A 41 -1.94 5.36 11.68
N THR A 42 -1.22 6.47 11.88
CA THR A 42 -1.53 7.43 12.96
C THR A 42 -2.84 8.17 12.65
N PHE A 43 -3.44 8.79 13.67
CA PHE A 43 -4.63 9.61 13.45
C PHE A 43 -4.32 10.82 12.54
N GLU A 44 -3.11 11.38 12.69
CA GLU A 44 -2.61 12.49 11.90
C GLU A 44 -2.43 12.10 10.43
N ALA A 45 -1.90 10.90 10.15
CA ALA A 45 -1.79 10.36 8.80
C ALA A 45 -3.17 10.14 8.16
N LEU A 46 -4.12 9.53 8.89
CA LEU A 46 -5.51 9.41 8.43
C LEU A 46 -6.12 10.77 8.07
N ARG A 47 -5.97 11.76 8.96
CA ARG A 47 -6.52 13.11 8.76
C ARG A 47 -5.90 13.79 7.55
N ALA A 48 -4.58 13.68 7.38
CA ALA A 48 -3.88 14.25 6.24
C ALA A 48 -4.32 13.61 4.91
N THR A 49 -4.52 12.29 4.88
CA THR A 49 -5.09 11.59 3.70
C THR A 49 -6.48 12.13 3.36
N ARG A 50 -7.37 12.24 4.35
CA ARG A 50 -8.72 12.83 4.15
C ARG A 50 -8.64 14.26 3.62
N ASP A 51 -7.78 15.08 4.22
CA ASP A 51 -7.67 16.50 3.87
C ASP A 51 -7.04 16.72 2.47
N ALA A 52 -6.37 15.70 1.92
CA ALA A 52 -5.80 15.71 0.57
C ALA A 52 -6.78 15.22 -0.53
N TRP A 53 -7.96 14.71 -0.17
CA TRP A 53 -8.98 14.33 -1.15
C TRP A 53 -9.47 15.53 -1.97
N GLY A 54 -9.87 15.26 -3.22
CA GLY A 54 -10.33 16.26 -4.19
C GLY A 54 -9.32 16.55 -5.31
N GLU A 55 -8.10 16.02 -5.22
CA GLU A 55 -7.11 16.09 -6.29
C GLU A 55 -6.59 14.69 -6.65
N GLY A 56 -6.94 14.19 -7.84
CA GLY A 56 -6.52 12.87 -8.35
C GLY A 56 -7.20 11.67 -7.70
N GLU A 57 -7.63 11.81 -6.45
CA GLU A 57 -8.39 10.84 -5.67
C GLU A 57 -9.40 11.59 -4.79
N ASP A 58 -10.52 10.95 -4.50
CA ASP A 58 -11.52 11.41 -3.53
C ASP A 58 -12.00 10.21 -2.70
N GLY A 59 -12.73 10.45 -1.61
CA GLY A 59 -13.10 9.39 -0.69
C GLY A 59 -14.18 9.72 0.30
N VAL A 60 -14.60 8.71 1.06
CA VAL A 60 -15.55 8.85 2.16
C VAL A 60 -15.28 7.84 3.26
N HIS A 61 -15.48 8.27 4.50
CA HIS A 61 -15.48 7.39 5.67
C HIS A 61 -16.92 7.09 6.10
N LEU A 62 -17.20 5.85 6.45
CA LEU A 62 -18.48 5.35 6.90
C LEU A 62 -18.36 4.77 8.31
N ILE A 63 -19.35 5.02 9.17
CA ILE A 63 -19.45 4.44 10.51
C ILE A 63 -20.78 3.71 10.66
N ALA A 64 -20.72 2.45 11.08
CA ALA A 64 -21.87 1.65 11.47
C ALA A 64 -22.10 1.79 12.99
N ARG A 65 -23.22 2.41 13.37
CA ARG A 65 -23.65 2.59 14.78
C ARG A 65 -24.88 1.78 15.08
N ASP A 66 -24.91 1.21 16.29
CA ASP A 66 -26.10 0.56 16.82
C ASP A 66 -27.11 1.59 17.38
N ASP A 67 -28.33 1.14 17.74
CA ASP A 67 -29.38 2.02 18.31
C ASP A 67 -29.00 2.72 19.62
N ARG A 68 -27.91 2.30 20.29
CA ARG A 68 -27.38 2.92 21.51
C ARG A 68 -26.30 3.96 21.20
N GLY A 69 -25.88 4.06 19.94
CA GLY A 69 -24.81 4.94 19.47
C GLY A 69 -23.43 4.28 19.48
N ASP A 70 -23.33 3.01 19.90
CA ASP A 70 -22.08 2.27 19.95
C ASP A 70 -21.61 1.94 18.52
N VAL A 71 -20.33 2.15 18.23
CA VAL A 71 -19.77 1.82 16.91
C VAL A 71 -19.48 0.33 16.83
N ALA A 72 -20.02 -0.30 15.78
CA ALA A 72 -19.88 -1.73 15.52
C ALA A 72 -18.85 -2.04 14.42
N GLY A 73 -18.62 -1.08 13.52
CA GLY A 73 -17.67 -1.20 12.43
C GLY A 73 -17.59 0.08 11.60
N VAL A 74 -16.63 0.13 10.69
CA VAL A 74 -16.36 1.28 9.83
C VAL A 74 -15.95 0.80 8.44
N ALA A 75 -16.08 1.68 7.45
CA ALA A 75 -15.52 1.45 6.13
C ALA A 75 -14.93 2.73 5.53
N GLU A 76 -13.76 2.65 4.93
CA GLU A 76 -13.22 3.70 4.07
C GLU A 76 -13.53 3.32 2.62
N MET A 77 -13.84 4.31 1.81
CA MET A 77 -13.91 4.19 0.36
C MET A 77 -13.03 5.29 -0.22
N CYS A 78 -12.17 4.96 -1.15
CA CYS A 78 -11.48 5.94 -1.98
C CYS A 78 -11.61 5.56 -3.46
N TRP A 79 -11.45 6.55 -4.33
CA TRP A 79 -11.55 6.31 -5.75
C TRP A 79 -10.72 7.30 -6.57
N PRO A 80 -10.08 6.82 -7.65
CA PRO A 80 -9.31 7.68 -8.52
C PRO A 80 -10.23 8.59 -9.35
N LEU A 81 -9.76 9.81 -9.60
CA LEU A 81 -10.44 10.84 -10.38
C LEU A 81 -9.87 11.01 -11.78
N ASP A 82 -8.60 10.65 -11.99
CA ASP A 82 -7.89 10.93 -13.24
C ASP A 82 -7.79 9.71 -14.17
N ASP A 83 -7.94 8.49 -13.66
CA ASP A 83 -7.99 7.22 -14.39
C ASP A 83 -8.76 6.18 -13.58
N ASN A 84 -9.00 4.98 -14.15
CA ASN A 84 -9.74 3.90 -13.49
C ASN A 84 -11.07 4.37 -12.87
N GLU A 85 -11.78 5.28 -13.57
CA GLU A 85 -12.99 5.95 -13.07
C GLU A 85 -14.16 4.99 -12.77
N HIS A 86 -14.06 3.73 -13.18
CA HIS A 86 -15.01 2.68 -12.86
C HIS A 86 -14.80 2.05 -11.47
N LEU A 87 -13.64 2.28 -10.83
CA LEU A 87 -13.19 1.60 -9.61
C LEU A 87 -13.47 2.40 -8.33
N VAL A 88 -13.79 1.69 -7.26
CA VAL A 88 -13.71 2.16 -5.87
C VAL A 88 -12.86 1.16 -5.10
N GLU A 89 -11.86 1.62 -4.37
CA GLU A 89 -11.17 0.84 -3.35
C GLU A 89 -11.89 1.02 -2.01
N ALA A 90 -12.04 -0.06 -1.25
CA ALA A 90 -12.68 0.02 0.05
C ALA A 90 -12.01 -0.89 1.08
N ASP A 91 -11.98 -0.39 2.32
CA ASP A 91 -11.57 -1.14 3.50
C ASP A 91 -12.74 -1.25 4.47
N ILE A 92 -13.01 -2.46 4.97
CA ILE A 92 -14.13 -2.72 5.89
C ILE A 92 -13.62 -3.34 7.18
N HIS A 93 -13.81 -2.64 8.28
CA HIS A 93 -13.39 -3.05 9.61
C HIS A 93 -14.60 -3.29 10.51
N VAL A 94 -14.68 -4.48 11.11
CA VAL A 94 -15.73 -4.83 12.07
C VAL A 94 -15.08 -5.25 13.38
N LEU A 95 -15.49 -4.58 14.46
CA LEU A 95 -14.98 -4.90 15.78
C LEU A 95 -15.20 -6.38 16.10
N PRO A 96 -14.23 -7.06 16.75
CA PRO A 96 -14.29 -8.50 17.00
C PRO A 96 -15.59 -8.95 17.67
N ARG A 97 -16.07 -8.17 18.65
CA ARG A 97 -17.31 -8.43 19.41
C ARG A 97 -18.61 -8.28 18.59
N HIS A 98 -18.56 -7.65 17.42
CA HIS A 98 -19.71 -7.42 16.53
C HIS A 98 -19.62 -8.24 15.23
N ARG A 99 -18.59 -9.10 15.11
CA ARG A 99 -18.48 -10.02 13.97
C ARG A 99 -19.60 -11.05 14.00
N ARG A 100 -20.04 -11.48 12.80
CA ARG A 100 -21.15 -12.44 12.60
C ARG A 100 -22.52 -11.97 13.08
N GLU A 101 -22.68 -10.67 13.37
CA GLU A 101 -23.98 -10.04 13.69
C GLU A 101 -24.62 -9.33 12.48
N GLY A 102 -24.03 -9.45 11.28
CA GLY A 102 -24.51 -8.82 10.05
C GLY A 102 -23.91 -7.44 9.75
N VAL A 103 -23.10 -6.87 10.65
CA VAL A 103 -22.48 -5.55 10.49
C VAL A 103 -21.62 -5.44 9.22
N GLY A 104 -20.76 -6.44 8.96
CA GLY A 104 -19.95 -6.44 7.73
C GLY A 104 -20.78 -6.46 6.45
N ARG A 105 -21.94 -7.15 6.46
CA ARG A 105 -22.88 -7.15 5.33
C ARG A 105 -23.53 -5.78 5.15
N LEU A 106 -23.92 -5.12 6.24
CA LEU A 106 -24.49 -3.77 6.19
C LEU A 106 -23.48 -2.74 5.65
N LEU A 107 -22.22 -2.81 6.06
CA LEU A 107 -21.16 -1.95 5.54
C LEU A 107 -20.91 -2.23 4.06
N TRP A 108 -20.80 -3.50 3.66
CA TRP A 108 -20.67 -3.91 2.26
C TRP A 108 -21.82 -3.39 1.39
N GLU A 109 -23.07 -3.54 1.83
CA GLU A 109 -24.24 -3.03 1.11
C GLU A 109 -24.19 -1.50 0.96
N ALA A 110 -23.75 -0.78 1.99
CA ALA A 110 -23.58 0.68 1.93
C ALA A 110 -22.46 1.10 0.96
N VAL A 111 -21.34 0.37 0.93
CA VAL A 111 -20.25 0.56 -0.04
C VAL A 111 -20.78 0.37 -1.46
N VAL A 112 -21.44 -0.75 -1.74
CA VAL A 112 -22.02 -1.07 -3.05
C VAL A 112 -23.05 -0.04 -3.50
N GLU A 113 -23.96 0.37 -2.62
CA GLU A 113 -24.97 1.41 -2.93
C GLU A 113 -24.31 2.73 -3.34
N ARG A 114 -23.27 3.15 -2.61
CA ARG A 114 -22.53 4.37 -2.91
C ARG A 114 -21.74 4.29 -4.19
N THR A 115 -21.04 3.17 -4.43
CA THR A 115 -20.32 2.93 -5.68
C THR A 115 -21.25 3.07 -6.88
N ARG A 116 -22.44 2.45 -6.83
CA ARG A 116 -23.48 2.59 -7.85
C ARG A 116 -23.99 4.02 -7.99
N ALA A 117 -24.22 4.72 -6.87
CA ALA A 117 -24.71 6.10 -6.89
C ALA A 117 -23.70 7.08 -7.53
N MET A 118 -22.40 6.76 -7.47
CA MET A 118 -21.33 7.50 -8.16
C MET A 118 -21.19 7.12 -9.64
N GLY A 119 -21.95 6.15 -10.14
CA GLY A 119 -21.83 5.62 -11.50
C GLY A 119 -20.62 4.70 -11.72
N ARG A 120 -19.99 4.24 -10.64
CA ARG A 120 -18.85 3.33 -10.66
C ARG A 120 -19.32 1.87 -10.67
N THR A 121 -18.50 0.96 -11.18
CA THR A 121 -18.93 -0.41 -11.52
C THR A 121 -18.13 -1.53 -10.84
N THR A 122 -16.99 -1.20 -10.22
CA THR A 122 -16.16 -2.17 -9.49
C THR A 122 -15.87 -1.68 -8.07
N VAL A 123 -15.92 -2.60 -7.10
CA VAL A 123 -15.34 -2.40 -5.76
C VAL A 123 -14.17 -3.36 -5.59
N ALA A 124 -12.98 -2.83 -5.33
CA ALA A 124 -11.81 -3.60 -4.92
C ALA A 124 -11.65 -3.57 -3.39
N LEU A 125 -11.24 -4.71 -2.83
CA LEU A 125 -10.87 -4.86 -1.43
C LEU A 125 -9.51 -5.56 -1.37
N GLU A 126 -8.71 -5.26 -0.34
CA GLU A 126 -7.56 -6.07 0.02
C GLU A 126 -7.84 -6.82 1.32
N ILE A 127 -7.51 -8.12 1.36
CA ILE A 127 -7.68 -8.95 2.55
C ILE A 127 -6.36 -9.62 2.88
N ILE A 128 -5.79 -9.25 4.02
CA ILE A 128 -4.62 -9.93 4.58
C ILE A 128 -5.05 -11.25 5.24
N ALA A 129 -4.38 -12.33 4.87
CA ALA A 129 -4.67 -13.67 5.38
C ALA A 129 -3.38 -14.46 5.64
N PRO A 130 -3.30 -15.23 6.75
CA PRO A 130 -2.15 -16.09 7.00
C PRO A 130 -1.94 -17.09 5.85
N VAL A 131 -0.69 -17.39 5.52
CA VAL A 131 -0.29 -18.24 4.38
C VAL A 131 -1.11 -19.53 4.26
N ASP A 132 -1.32 -20.21 5.40
CA ASP A 132 -2.05 -21.49 5.52
C ASP A 132 -3.26 -21.38 6.47
N GLY A 133 -3.81 -20.17 6.64
CA GLY A 133 -4.86 -19.89 7.63
C GLY A 133 -6.16 -19.39 7.02
N ALA A 134 -7.21 -19.42 7.83
CA ALA A 134 -8.48 -18.77 7.50
C ALA A 134 -8.46 -17.32 8.01
N ALA A 135 -8.88 -16.38 7.16
CA ALA A 135 -9.15 -15.00 7.56
C ALA A 135 -10.67 -14.76 7.61
N PRO A 136 -11.22 -14.05 8.63
CA PRO A 136 -12.63 -13.69 8.67
C PRO A 136 -13.12 -12.95 7.42
N GLY A 137 -12.25 -12.11 6.83
CA GLY A 137 -12.52 -11.39 5.58
C GLY A 137 -12.67 -12.33 4.39
N LEU A 138 -11.75 -13.28 4.19
CA LEU A 138 -11.85 -14.27 3.10
C LEU A 138 -13.14 -15.09 3.20
N ALA A 139 -13.44 -15.62 4.39
CA ALA A 139 -14.69 -16.35 4.61
C ALA A 139 -15.96 -15.50 4.40
N PHE A 140 -15.85 -14.17 4.52
CA PHE A 140 -16.96 -13.25 4.27
C PHE A 140 -17.19 -13.04 2.77
N VAL A 141 -16.14 -12.78 1.98
CA VAL A 141 -16.24 -12.62 0.53
C VAL A 141 -16.58 -13.93 -0.18
N ASP A 142 -16.03 -15.06 0.29
CA ASP A 142 -16.41 -16.41 -0.17
C ASP A 142 -17.90 -16.68 0.05
N GLY A 143 -18.42 -16.29 1.21
CA GLY A 143 -19.85 -16.40 1.53
C GLY A 143 -20.76 -15.53 0.67
N MET A 144 -20.21 -14.54 -0.04
CA MET A 144 -20.89 -13.72 -1.03
C MET A 144 -20.63 -14.17 -2.47
N GLY A 145 -19.73 -15.13 -2.67
CA GLY A 145 -19.32 -15.59 -4.00
C GLY A 145 -18.45 -14.59 -4.77
N ILE A 146 -17.74 -13.71 -4.07
CA ILE A 146 -16.84 -12.71 -4.68
C ILE A 146 -15.42 -13.29 -4.72
N PRO A 147 -14.81 -13.44 -5.90
CA PRO A 147 -13.52 -14.12 -6.04
C PRO A 147 -12.32 -13.24 -5.67
N THR A 148 -11.24 -13.89 -5.26
CA THR A 148 -9.89 -13.29 -5.31
C THR A 148 -9.43 -13.23 -6.77
N VAL A 149 -8.97 -12.06 -7.21
CA VAL A 149 -8.45 -11.81 -8.57
C VAL A 149 -6.93 -11.71 -8.62
N HIS A 150 -6.29 -11.40 -7.49
CA HIS A 150 -4.84 -11.36 -7.37
C HIS A 150 -4.37 -11.75 -5.97
N VAL A 151 -3.16 -12.33 -5.88
CA VAL A 151 -2.53 -12.70 -4.61
C VAL A 151 -1.08 -12.23 -4.62
N GLU A 152 -0.71 -11.54 -3.55
CA GLU A 152 0.66 -11.17 -3.27
C GLU A 152 1.15 -11.80 -1.97
N GLU A 153 2.44 -12.14 -1.94
CA GLU A 153 3.13 -12.57 -0.72
C GLU A 153 3.64 -11.35 0.03
N HIS A 154 3.23 -11.21 1.30
CA HIS A 154 3.80 -10.22 2.21
C HIS A 154 5.12 -10.73 2.75
N LEU A 155 6.18 -9.99 2.48
CA LEU A 155 7.52 -10.32 2.89
C LEU A 155 8.03 -9.28 3.89
N ARG A 156 8.68 -9.76 4.96
CA ARG A 156 9.31 -8.91 5.99
C ARG A 156 10.80 -9.18 6.09
N LEU A 157 11.59 -8.12 6.20
CA LEU A 157 13.01 -8.13 6.48
C LEU A 157 13.27 -7.42 7.81
N PRO A 158 13.78 -8.10 8.84
CA PRO A 158 14.30 -7.43 10.03
C PRO A 158 15.49 -6.52 9.65
N VAL A 159 15.52 -5.30 10.19
CA VAL A 159 16.64 -4.35 10.03
C VAL A 159 17.17 -3.90 11.39
N PRO A 160 18.46 -3.55 11.51
CA PRO A 160 19.48 -3.56 10.44
C PRO A 160 19.81 -4.98 9.96
N VAL A 161 20.08 -5.10 8.66
CA VAL A 161 20.58 -6.35 8.09
C VAL A 161 21.98 -6.63 8.64
N ASP A 162 22.33 -7.91 8.80
CA ASP A 162 23.70 -8.32 9.16
C ASP A 162 24.73 -7.61 8.26
N ALA A 163 25.66 -6.87 8.89
CA ALA A 163 26.58 -5.99 8.18
C ALA A 163 27.48 -6.75 7.19
N ASP A 164 27.96 -7.94 7.58
CA ASP A 164 28.78 -8.78 6.70
C ASP A 164 27.97 -9.31 5.51
N HIS A 165 26.70 -9.65 5.72
CA HIS A 165 25.80 -10.05 4.65
C HIS A 165 25.52 -8.92 3.66
N LEU A 166 25.20 -7.73 4.17
CA LEU A 166 24.91 -6.57 3.34
C LEU A 166 26.16 -6.14 2.55
N ALA A 167 27.34 -6.13 3.18
CA ALA A 167 28.62 -5.84 2.52
C ALA A 167 28.93 -6.82 1.38
N ARG A 168 28.64 -8.13 1.56
CA ARG A 168 28.79 -9.11 0.46
C ARG A 168 27.84 -8.84 -0.70
N LEU A 169 26.60 -8.44 -0.43
CA LEU A 169 25.65 -8.07 -1.49
C LEU A 169 26.11 -6.80 -2.22
N ALA A 170 26.61 -5.81 -1.49
CA ALA A 170 27.15 -4.56 -2.00
C ALA A 170 28.33 -4.82 -2.94
N GLU A 171 29.34 -5.58 -2.50
CA GLU A 171 30.54 -5.92 -3.29
C GLU A 171 30.17 -6.58 -4.62
N GLN A 172 29.27 -7.56 -4.57
CA GLN A 172 28.85 -8.27 -5.77
C GLN A 172 28.02 -7.40 -6.72
N ALA A 173 27.20 -6.50 -6.19
CA ALA A 173 26.42 -5.57 -6.99
C ALA A 173 27.32 -4.57 -7.70
N LEU A 174 28.26 -3.95 -6.96
CA LEU A 174 29.25 -3.00 -7.49
C LEU A 174 30.11 -3.62 -8.59
N ALA A 175 30.56 -4.87 -8.40
CA ALA A 175 31.33 -5.58 -9.40
C ALA A 175 30.55 -5.82 -10.72
N ALA A 176 29.22 -5.98 -10.64
CA ALA A 176 28.36 -6.23 -11.79
C ALA A 176 27.80 -4.94 -12.44
N SER A 177 27.93 -3.80 -11.76
CA SER A 177 27.34 -2.52 -12.16
C SER A 177 28.38 -1.47 -12.60
N SER A 178 29.55 -1.90 -13.08
CA SER A 178 30.58 -0.98 -13.59
C SER A 178 30.01 -0.05 -14.67
N GLY A 179 30.25 1.27 -14.54
CA GLY A 179 29.72 2.29 -15.46
C GLY A 179 28.35 2.84 -15.06
N TYR A 180 27.85 2.48 -13.88
CA TYR A 180 26.66 3.08 -13.27
C TYR A 180 27.02 3.76 -11.95
N GLU A 181 26.24 4.78 -11.59
CA GLU A 181 26.31 5.44 -10.29
C GLU A 181 24.91 5.60 -9.70
N VAL A 182 24.83 5.58 -8.37
CA VAL A 182 23.58 5.77 -7.63
C VAL A 182 23.46 7.23 -7.21
N VAL A 183 22.27 7.79 -7.41
CA VAL A 183 21.85 9.09 -6.87
C VAL A 183 20.69 8.84 -5.91
N THR A 184 20.60 9.64 -4.85
CA THR A 184 19.59 9.47 -3.80
C THR A 184 18.92 10.79 -3.47
N TRP A 185 17.66 10.74 -3.08
CA TRP A 185 16.94 11.88 -2.53
C TRP A 185 15.93 11.44 -1.49
N VAL A 186 15.53 12.39 -0.64
CA VAL A 186 14.48 12.21 0.37
C VAL A 186 13.32 13.13 0.03
N ASP A 187 12.11 12.58 0.07
CA ASP A 187 10.79 13.18 -0.14
C ASP A 187 10.54 13.72 -1.53
N ARG A 188 11.34 14.68 -2.00
CA ARG A 188 11.11 15.40 -3.25
C ARG A 188 12.16 15.08 -4.29
N CYS A 189 11.72 14.56 -5.43
CA CYS A 189 12.58 14.30 -6.58
C CYS A 189 13.20 15.61 -7.09
N PRO A 190 14.55 15.69 -7.24
CA PRO A 190 15.22 16.83 -7.84
C PRO A 190 14.65 17.14 -9.24
N ASP A 191 14.52 18.43 -9.58
CA ASP A 191 13.85 18.88 -10.81
C ASP A 191 14.51 18.26 -12.06
N GLU A 192 15.83 18.08 -12.05
CA GLU A 192 16.61 17.46 -13.12
C GLU A 192 16.34 15.95 -13.33
N HIS A 193 15.63 15.30 -12.41
CA HIS A 193 15.34 13.86 -12.45
C HIS A 193 13.87 13.54 -12.67
N VAL A 194 12.99 14.54 -12.57
CA VAL A 194 11.53 14.37 -12.64
C VAL A 194 11.08 13.61 -13.88
N GLU A 195 11.51 14.05 -15.08
CA GLU A 195 11.05 13.43 -16.33
C GLU A 195 11.42 11.95 -16.42
N ALA A 196 12.68 11.63 -16.12
CA ALA A 196 13.19 10.26 -16.15
C ALA A 196 12.55 9.40 -15.05
N PHE A 197 12.33 9.95 -13.87
CA PHE A 197 11.67 9.25 -12.78
C PHE A 197 10.20 8.94 -13.11
N CYS A 198 9.48 9.88 -13.70
CA CYS A 198 8.12 9.68 -14.22
C CYS A 198 8.06 8.59 -15.29
N ALA A 199 9.03 8.58 -16.22
CA ALA A 199 9.12 7.52 -17.23
C ALA A 199 9.35 6.13 -16.60
N MET A 200 10.24 6.03 -15.61
CA MET A 200 10.46 4.78 -14.88
C MET A 200 9.24 4.37 -14.05
N ARG A 201 8.56 5.28 -13.34
CA ARG A 201 7.32 4.96 -12.62
C ARG A 201 6.21 4.50 -13.56
N THR A 202 6.07 5.12 -14.73
CA THR A 202 5.13 4.66 -15.76
C THR A 202 5.47 3.25 -16.24
N ARG A 203 6.76 2.97 -16.48
CA ARG A 203 7.22 1.63 -16.86
C ARG A 203 6.93 0.60 -15.76
N MET A 204 7.15 0.97 -14.50
CA MET A 204 6.85 0.11 -13.35
C MET A 204 5.37 -0.24 -13.33
N ASN A 205 4.49 0.75 -13.43
CA ASN A 205 3.04 0.52 -13.51
C ASN A 205 2.72 -0.48 -14.63
N GLN A 206 3.29 -0.34 -15.82
CA GLN A 206 3.04 -1.28 -16.92
C GLN A 206 3.57 -2.71 -16.70
N ASP A 207 4.68 -2.88 -15.97
CA ASP A 207 5.37 -4.17 -15.81
C ASP A 207 4.89 -4.99 -14.60
N VAL A 208 4.28 -4.36 -13.59
CA VAL A 208 3.81 -5.05 -12.37
C VAL A 208 2.68 -6.04 -12.72
N PRO A 209 2.81 -7.33 -12.36
CA PRO A 209 1.71 -8.30 -12.50
C PRO A 209 0.52 -7.92 -11.64
N ARG A 210 -0.70 -8.06 -12.18
CA ARG A 210 -1.96 -7.73 -11.47
C ARG A 210 -2.99 -8.86 -11.46
N GLY A 211 -2.61 -10.04 -11.97
CA GLY A 211 -3.53 -11.16 -12.11
C GLY A 211 -4.75 -10.79 -12.97
N GLU A 212 -5.94 -11.04 -12.43
CA GLU A 212 -7.21 -10.75 -13.08
C GLU A 212 -7.81 -9.38 -12.68
N ALA A 213 -7.08 -8.56 -11.92
CA ALA A 213 -7.57 -7.26 -11.46
C ALA A 213 -7.88 -6.30 -12.64
N ASP A 214 -9.07 -5.72 -12.62
CA ASP A 214 -9.61 -4.78 -13.60
C ASP A 214 -9.09 -3.35 -13.36
N VAL A 215 -7.76 -3.20 -13.37
CA VAL A 215 -7.05 -1.93 -13.16
C VAL A 215 -6.13 -1.66 -14.35
N GLU A 216 -6.30 -0.52 -14.99
CA GLU A 216 -5.47 -0.06 -16.10
C GLU A 216 -4.16 0.59 -15.61
N PRO A 217 -3.03 0.47 -16.34
CA PRO A 217 -1.79 1.13 -15.96
C PRO A 217 -1.88 2.66 -16.01
N THR A 218 -1.64 3.29 -14.86
CA THR A 218 -1.51 4.74 -14.70
C THR A 218 -0.22 5.27 -15.34
N VAL A 219 -0.33 6.36 -16.10
CA VAL A 219 0.84 7.13 -16.57
C VAL A 219 1.24 8.12 -15.48
N MET A 220 2.53 8.13 -15.11
CA MET A 220 3.06 9.09 -14.15
C MET A 220 3.55 10.34 -14.89
N THR A 221 2.94 11.49 -14.60
CA THR A 221 3.35 12.79 -15.12
C THR A 221 4.08 13.59 -14.03
N PRO A 222 4.85 14.63 -14.39
CA PRO A 222 5.45 15.55 -13.41
C PRO A 222 4.44 16.11 -12.41
N GLU A 223 3.24 16.47 -12.86
CA GLU A 223 2.18 17.03 -12.01
C GLU A 223 1.67 15.99 -11.01
N ARG A 224 1.43 14.75 -11.47
CA ARG A 224 1.05 13.63 -10.59
C ARG A 224 2.15 13.30 -9.59
N LEU A 225 3.42 13.34 -10.02
CA LEU A 225 4.56 13.15 -9.12
C LEU A 225 4.60 14.23 -8.03
N ARG A 226 4.45 15.51 -8.39
CA ARG A 226 4.47 16.59 -7.40
C ARG A 226 3.28 16.49 -6.43
N ARG A 227 2.09 16.15 -6.92
CA ARG A 227 0.91 15.90 -6.07
C ARG A 227 1.16 14.75 -5.08
N ASP A 228 1.73 13.65 -5.56
CA ASP A 228 2.11 12.49 -4.73
C ASP A 228 3.09 12.85 -3.62
N GLU A 229 4.10 13.67 -3.93
CA GLU A 229 5.11 14.15 -2.97
C GLU A 229 4.51 15.10 -1.94
N ASP A 230 3.69 16.06 -2.38
CA ASP A 230 3.02 17.03 -1.50
C ASP A 230 2.03 16.33 -0.56
N ARG A 231 1.28 15.32 -1.05
CA ARG A 231 0.39 14.50 -0.23
C ARG A 231 1.15 13.75 0.87
N ARG A 232 2.25 13.06 0.51
CA ARG A 232 3.06 12.32 1.49
C ARG A 232 3.67 13.24 2.53
N ARG A 233 4.18 14.40 2.11
CA ARG A 233 4.72 15.42 3.01
C ARG A 233 3.65 15.97 3.97
N ALA A 234 2.43 16.21 3.49
CA ALA A 234 1.33 16.67 4.34
C ALA A 234 0.93 15.63 5.40
N ALA A 235 1.10 14.34 5.10
CA ALA A 235 0.87 13.22 6.00
C ALA A 235 2.10 12.84 6.86
N ASP A 236 3.17 13.64 6.82
CA ASP A 236 4.42 13.43 7.56
C ASP A 236 5.15 12.12 7.22
N TYR A 237 4.93 11.61 6.00
CA TYR A 237 5.67 10.46 5.49
C TYR A 237 7.05 10.91 5.00
N THR A 238 8.06 10.09 5.27
CA THR A 238 9.38 10.22 4.67
C THR A 238 9.54 9.22 3.53
N VAL A 239 10.04 9.64 2.37
CA VAL A 239 10.30 8.75 1.22
C VAL A 239 11.76 8.79 0.84
N ILE A 240 12.48 7.68 1.07
CA ILE A 240 13.87 7.52 0.62
C ILE A 240 13.86 6.91 -0.77
N THR A 241 14.41 7.61 -1.76
CA THR A 241 14.55 7.08 -3.11
C THR A 241 16.04 6.95 -3.46
N ALA A 242 16.42 5.79 -3.99
CA ALA A 242 17.65 5.63 -4.73
C ALA A 242 17.32 5.39 -6.21
N ALA A 243 18.03 6.05 -7.11
CA ALA A 243 17.98 5.80 -8.54
C ALA A 243 19.40 5.57 -9.06
N VAL A 244 19.50 4.81 -10.14
CA VAL A 244 20.79 4.47 -10.75
C VAL A 244 20.82 5.01 -12.17
N ARG A 245 21.92 5.65 -12.55
CA ARG A 245 22.14 6.19 -13.90
C ARG A 245 23.44 5.71 -14.51
N ARG A 246 23.50 5.62 -15.83
CA ARG A 246 24.71 5.32 -16.57
C ARG A 246 25.65 6.54 -16.54
N VAL A 247 26.93 6.31 -16.22
CA VAL A 247 27.92 7.39 -16.06
C VAL A 247 28.24 8.10 -17.39
N GLU A 248 28.19 7.37 -18.50
CA GLU A 248 28.58 7.88 -19.83
C GLU A 248 27.70 9.05 -20.31
N ASP A 249 26.40 8.99 -20.05
CA ASP A 249 25.41 9.91 -20.60
C ASP A 249 24.30 10.33 -19.64
N GLY A 250 24.31 9.83 -18.40
CA GLY A 250 23.34 10.16 -17.37
C GLY A 250 21.98 9.48 -17.53
N GLU A 251 21.82 8.51 -18.43
CA GLU A 251 20.55 7.81 -18.62
C GLU A 251 20.14 7.07 -17.34
N MET A 252 18.94 7.37 -16.81
CA MET A 252 18.37 6.68 -15.66
C MET A 252 17.95 5.26 -16.03
N ALA A 253 18.42 4.29 -15.24
CA ALA A 253 18.33 2.87 -15.54
C ALA A 253 17.44 2.09 -14.56
N GLY A 254 17.12 2.66 -13.40
CA GLY A 254 16.28 2.03 -12.40
C GLY A 254 16.16 2.85 -11.12
N TYR A 255 15.23 2.45 -10.25
CA TYR A 255 15.02 3.08 -8.95
C TYR A 255 14.45 2.11 -7.93
N THR A 256 14.54 2.47 -6.66
CA THR A 256 13.84 1.82 -5.55
C THR A 256 13.36 2.87 -4.54
N VAL A 257 12.24 2.62 -3.87
CA VAL A 257 11.68 3.53 -2.85
C VAL A 257 11.41 2.83 -1.53
N LEU A 258 11.81 3.47 -0.42
CA LEU A 258 11.35 3.17 0.92
C LEU A 258 10.40 4.27 1.39
N VAL A 259 9.28 3.88 1.99
CA VAL A 259 8.26 4.78 2.54
C VAL A 259 8.19 4.54 4.04
N LEU A 260 8.49 5.58 4.80
CA LEU A 260 8.54 5.58 6.26
C LEU A 260 7.33 6.36 6.76
N GLN A 261 6.43 5.67 7.44
CA GLN A 261 5.29 6.31 8.09
C GLN A 261 5.74 6.99 9.40
N PRO A 262 5.13 8.11 9.81
CA PRO A 262 5.39 8.70 11.12
C PRO A 262 5.01 7.73 12.24
N ASP A 263 5.79 7.76 13.33
CA ASP A 263 5.61 6.97 14.56
C ASP A 263 5.53 5.43 14.39
N ASP A 264 5.94 4.91 13.24
CA ASP A 264 6.01 3.47 12.97
C ASP A 264 7.47 2.97 12.97
N THR A 265 7.71 1.75 13.45
CA THR A 265 9.02 1.11 13.32
C THR A 265 9.13 0.29 12.03
N ALA A 266 8.02 0.04 11.35
CA ALA A 266 7.96 -0.58 10.04
C ALA A 266 8.26 0.43 8.92
N VAL A 267 8.83 -0.07 7.84
CA VAL A 267 9.16 0.66 6.61
C VAL A 267 8.58 -0.11 5.45
N TYR A 268 7.94 0.57 4.51
CA TYR A 268 7.40 -0.07 3.31
C TYR A 268 8.39 0.09 2.15
N GLN A 269 8.91 -1.02 1.67
CA GLN A 269 9.62 -1.09 0.40
C GLN A 269 8.57 -1.15 -0.71
N GLY A 270 8.41 -0.01 -1.39
CA GLY A 270 7.61 0.08 -2.60
C GLY A 270 8.38 -0.39 -3.82
N ASP A 271 8.13 0.27 -4.95
CA ASP A 271 8.64 -0.12 -6.25
C ASP A 271 10.16 -0.33 -6.27
N THR A 272 10.59 -1.36 -7.00
CA THR A 272 11.98 -1.56 -7.41
C THR A 272 12.01 -1.95 -8.88
N LEU A 273 12.38 -1.01 -9.74
CA LEU A 273 12.43 -1.21 -11.18
C LEU A 273 13.86 -1.14 -11.69
N VAL A 274 14.19 -2.02 -12.64
CA VAL A 274 15.31 -1.83 -13.56
C VAL A 274 14.76 -1.89 -14.98
N MET A 275 15.02 -0.83 -15.75
CA MET A 275 14.62 -0.70 -17.15
C MET A 275 15.17 -1.88 -17.97
N PRO A 276 14.39 -2.46 -18.90
CA PRO A 276 14.76 -3.69 -19.62
C PRO A 276 16.18 -3.72 -20.19
N GLU A 277 16.63 -2.61 -20.77
CA GLU A 277 17.93 -2.42 -21.43
C GLU A 277 19.11 -2.54 -20.44
N HIS A 278 18.84 -2.26 -19.17
CA HIS A 278 19.82 -2.18 -18.09
C HIS A 278 19.83 -3.42 -17.17
N ARG A 279 18.92 -4.38 -17.39
CA ARG A 279 18.84 -5.64 -16.61
C ARG A 279 20.10 -6.51 -16.73
N GLY A 280 20.26 -7.46 -15.82
CA GLY A 280 21.40 -8.40 -15.79
C GLY A 280 22.69 -7.86 -15.15
N ARG A 281 22.67 -6.65 -14.59
CA ARG A 281 23.83 -5.95 -14.00
C ARG A 281 23.73 -5.75 -12.49
N ARG A 282 22.83 -6.50 -11.84
CA ARG A 282 22.50 -6.41 -10.39
C ARG A 282 22.15 -5.00 -9.88
N LEU A 283 21.67 -4.12 -10.76
CA LEU A 283 21.29 -2.75 -10.40
C LEU A 283 20.20 -2.70 -9.31
N GLY A 284 19.22 -3.60 -9.34
CA GLY A 284 18.22 -3.69 -8.28
C GLY A 284 18.81 -4.06 -6.91
N THR A 285 19.83 -4.93 -6.88
CA THR A 285 20.56 -5.22 -5.64
C THR A 285 21.34 -4.00 -5.17
N LEU A 286 22.03 -3.30 -6.07
CA LEU A 286 22.77 -2.08 -5.74
C LEU A 286 21.85 -1.04 -5.09
N LEU A 287 20.71 -0.77 -5.71
CA LEU A 287 19.69 0.16 -5.23
C LEU A 287 19.18 -0.19 -3.82
N LYS A 288 18.79 -1.46 -3.60
CA LYS A 288 18.27 -1.91 -2.30
C LYS A 288 19.34 -1.92 -1.21
N VAL A 289 20.60 -2.24 -1.54
CA VAL A 289 21.71 -2.09 -0.60
C VAL A 289 21.84 -0.64 -0.18
N THR A 290 21.88 0.30 -1.13
CA THR A 290 22.02 1.73 -0.84
C THR A 290 20.90 2.25 0.05
N THR A 291 19.64 1.90 -0.21
CA THR A 291 18.54 2.36 0.65
C THR A 291 18.54 1.71 2.03
N LEU A 292 18.99 0.46 2.17
CA LEU A 292 19.14 -0.19 3.48
C LEU A 292 20.30 0.38 4.29
N GLU A 293 21.39 0.79 3.65
CA GLU A 293 22.51 1.51 4.31
C GLU A 293 22.03 2.87 4.82
N LEU A 294 21.36 3.66 3.97
CA LEU A 294 20.75 4.93 4.38
C LEU A 294 19.74 4.75 5.52
N LEU A 295 18.92 3.70 5.45
CA LEU A 295 17.94 3.40 6.50
C LEU A 295 18.64 3.12 7.84
N ALA A 296 19.72 2.34 7.84
CA ALA A 296 20.46 2.00 9.05
C ALA A 296 21.19 3.21 9.66
N ASP A 297 21.69 4.12 8.82
CA ASP A 297 22.45 5.29 9.25
C ASP A 297 21.55 6.44 9.73
N ASP A 298 20.50 6.76 8.96
CA ASP A 298 19.68 7.95 9.19
C ASP A 298 18.40 7.66 10.00
N TYR A 299 17.92 6.42 10.00
CA TYR A 299 16.66 6.00 10.66
C TYR A 299 16.84 4.73 11.51
N PRO A 300 17.78 4.72 12.48
CA PRO A 300 18.12 3.54 13.27
C PRO A 300 16.99 3.04 14.18
N GLU A 301 15.92 3.83 14.36
CA GLU A 301 14.71 3.44 15.10
C GLU A 301 13.84 2.43 14.34
N ARG A 302 14.03 2.25 13.03
CA ARG A 302 13.26 1.33 12.20
C ARG A 302 13.73 -0.10 12.40
N THR A 303 12.78 -1.03 12.51
CA THR A 303 13.07 -2.43 12.89
C THR A 303 12.70 -3.47 11.84
N SER A 304 11.85 -3.12 10.86
CA SER A 304 11.57 -4.01 9.74
C SER A 304 11.18 -3.29 8.46
N VAL A 305 11.56 -3.89 7.34
CA VAL A 305 11.13 -3.50 5.99
C VAL A 305 10.10 -4.52 5.47
N HIS A 306 8.97 -4.04 4.98
CA HIS A 306 7.85 -4.82 4.48
C HIS A 306 7.66 -4.56 2.99
N THR A 307 7.30 -5.59 2.23
CA THR A 307 6.99 -5.46 0.80
C THR A 307 6.00 -6.54 0.39
N TRP A 308 5.23 -6.28 -0.68
CA TRP A 308 4.33 -7.24 -1.27
C TRP A 308 4.80 -7.58 -2.67
N VAL A 309 4.76 -8.86 -3.00
CA VAL A 309 5.20 -9.36 -4.29
C VAL A 309 4.20 -10.37 -4.79
N SER A 310 3.62 -10.10 -5.96
CA SER A 310 2.83 -11.08 -6.71
C SER A 310 3.44 -12.49 -6.69
N THR A 311 2.59 -13.49 -6.45
CA THR A 311 2.99 -14.91 -6.46
C THR A 311 3.58 -15.37 -7.80
N ASP A 312 3.28 -14.64 -8.88
CA ASP A 312 3.77 -14.94 -10.23
C ASP A 312 5.15 -14.32 -10.51
N ASN A 313 5.67 -13.45 -9.62
CA ASN A 313 6.95 -12.77 -9.79
C ASN A 313 8.12 -13.49 -9.09
N ALA A 314 8.40 -14.72 -9.54
CA ALA A 314 9.46 -15.56 -8.97
C ALA A 314 10.85 -14.89 -8.95
N ALA A 315 11.12 -14.01 -9.92
CA ALA A 315 12.38 -13.26 -9.99
C ALA A 315 12.52 -12.27 -8.83
N MET A 316 11.50 -11.45 -8.57
CA MET A 316 11.52 -10.50 -7.46
C MET A 316 11.52 -11.22 -6.10
N GLN A 317 10.78 -12.32 -5.98
CA GLN A 317 10.86 -13.15 -4.77
C GLN A 317 12.28 -13.67 -4.50
N ALA A 318 13.01 -14.10 -5.55
CA ALA A 318 14.39 -14.56 -5.40
C ALA A 318 15.33 -13.43 -4.95
N VAL A 319 15.13 -12.21 -5.47
CA VAL A 319 15.87 -11.02 -5.02
C VAL A 319 15.57 -10.74 -3.56
N ASN A 320 14.31 -10.69 -3.13
CA ASN A 320 13.95 -10.42 -1.74
C ASN A 320 14.51 -11.49 -0.78
N ARG A 321 14.41 -12.78 -1.13
CA ARG A 321 15.03 -13.86 -0.33
C ARG A 321 16.54 -13.69 -0.18
N ALA A 322 17.24 -13.16 -1.19
CA ALA A 322 18.68 -12.94 -1.13
C ALA A 322 19.10 -11.85 -0.12
N PHE A 323 18.17 -10.95 0.26
CA PHE A 323 18.37 -9.96 1.34
C PHE A 323 17.96 -10.50 2.73
N GLY A 324 17.35 -11.68 2.80
CA GLY A 324 16.84 -12.25 4.05
C GLY A 324 15.37 -11.95 4.36
N PHE A 325 14.59 -11.49 3.37
CA PHE A 325 13.14 -11.37 3.55
C PHE A 325 12.50 -12.75 3.81
N VAL A 326 11.56 -12.78 4.75
CA VAL A 326 10.77 -13.97 5.09
C VAL A 326 9.28 -13.73 4.79
N LEU A 327 8.59 -14.78 4.37
CA LEU A 327 7.15 -14.76 4.13
C LEU A 327 6.40 -14.65 5.47
N VAL A 328 5.47 -13.71 5.56
CA VAL A 328 4.63 -13.45 6.75
C VAL A 328 3.22 -13.97 6.50
N ASP A 329 2.56 -13.41 5.49
CA ASP A 329 1.18 -13.68 5.12
C ASP A 329 0.94 -13.41 3.63
N ARG A 330 -0.33 -13.34 3.21
CA ARG A 330 -0.72 -13.02 1.84
C ARG A 330 -1.75 -11.90 1.82
N ALA A 331 -1.59 -10.99 0.87
CA ALA A 331 -2.63 -10.04 0.50
C ALA A 331 -3.46 -10.62 -0.65
N HIS A 332 -4.77 -10.69 -0.45
CA HIS A 332 -5.73 -11.13 -1.45
C HIS A 332 -6.49 -9.92 -1.98
N MET A 333 -6.30 -9.61 -3.26
CA MET A 333 -7.09 -8.61 -3.95
C MET A 333 -8.41 -9.22 -4.41
N ILE A 334 -9.50 -8.60 -3.99
CA ILE A 334 -10.88 -9.04 -4.27
C ILE A 334 -11.52 -7.97 -5.15
N GLU A 335 -12.22 -8.38 -6.20
CA GLU A 335 -13.01 -7.45 -7.01
C GLU A 335 -14.46 -7.90 -7.13
N ALA A 336 -15.37 -6.96 -6.89
CA ALA A 336 -16.80 -7.16 -7.08
C ALA A 336 -17.34 -6.23 -8.15
N ARG A 337 -17.96 -6.80 -9.18
CA ARG A 337 -18.77 -6.05 -10.13
C ARG A 337 -20.11 -5.66 -9.49
N VAL A 338 -20.46 -4.38 -9.56
CA VAL A 338 -21.66 -3.81 -8.92
C VAL A 338 -22.60 -3.11 -9.90
N ASP A 339 -22.43 -3.31 -11.20
CA ASP A 339 -23.27 -2.78 -12.27
C ASP A 339 -24.60 -3.54 -12.49
N GLY A 340 -24.83 -4.63 -11.73
CA GLY A 340 -26.04 -5.47 -11.79
C GLY A 340 -27.23 -4.99 -10.99
#